data_AF-A0ABC8R854-F1
#
_entry.id   AF-A0ABC8R854-F1
#
_cell.length_a   1.000
_cell.length_b   1.000
_cell.length_c   1.000
_cell.angle_alpha   90.00
_cell.angle_beta   90.00
_cell.angle_gamma   90.00
#
_symmetry.space_group_name_H-M   'P 1'
#
loop_
_entity.id
_entity.type
_entity.pdbx_description
1 polymer ?
#
loop_
_entity_poly.entity_id
_entity_poly.type
_entity_poly.pdbx_seq_one_letter_code
_entity_poly.pdbx_strand_id
1 'polypeptide(L)'
;MTKFNDLNAIISKEKIVTRRFVFDKSKLETLKKSACSATESTVKDPTRVEAVSTFIWSHFMEVVNAKAKMDSKKLFAAVHVVNLRPKMNPPLSDHAFGNLWRFSLAVSKPEENKDYHDLVFQA
;
A
#
# COMPACT_ATOMS: atom_id res chain seq x y z
N MET A 1 -21.86 15.95 16.84
CA MET A 1 -22.13 15.67 15.41
C MET A 1 -21.36 16.71 14.59
N THR A 2 -20.12 16.40 14.24
CA THR A 2 -19.16 17.36 13.67
C THR A 2 -19.40 17.49 12.17
N LYS A 3 -19.63 18.73 11.69
CA LYS A 3 -20.02 19.02 10.32
C LYS A 3 -18.84 18.78 9.36
N PHE A 4 -18.96 17.80 8.47
CA PHE A 4 -18.10 17.60 7.29
C PHE A 4 -18.45 18.66 6.22
N ASN A 5 -18.13 19.93 6.46
CA ASN A 5 -18.58 21.03 5.58
C ASN A 5 -17.46 21.72 4.78
N ASP A 6 -16.24 21.18 4.74
CA ASP A 6 -15.21 21.75 3.86
C ASP A 6 -14.69 20.72 2.85
N LEU A 7 -15.41 20.64 1.72
CA LEU A 7 -15.01 19.85 0.56
C LEU A 7 -13.64 20.26 0.01
N ASN A 8 -13.17 21.50 0.27
CA ASN A 8 -11.85 21.95 -0.18
C ASN A 8 -10.70 21.27 0.57
N ALA A 9 -10.93 20.74 1.78
CA ALA A 9 -9.94 19.95 2.49
C ALA A 9 -9.80 18.53 1.93
N ILE A 10 -10.82 18.04 1.22
CA ILE A 10 -10.88 16.68 0.63
C ILE A 10 -10.43 16.71 -0.84
N ILE A 11 -10.74 17.80 -1.56
CA ILE A 11 -10.44 17.95 -2.99
C ILE A 11 -9.23 18.85 -3.16
N SER A 12 -8.07 18.24 -3.40
CA SER A 12 -6.84 18.94 -3.75
C SER A 12 -7.00 19.72 -5.06
N LYS A 13 -6.54 20.97 -5.09
CA LYS A 13 -6.43 21.80 -6.32
C LYS A 13 -5.14 21.53 -7.08
N GLU A 14 -4.35 20.54 -6.66
CA GLU A 14 -3.12 20.17 -7.36
C GLU A 14 -3.40 19.58 -8.73
N LYS A 15 -2.52 19.89 -9.69
CA LYS A 15 -2.57 19.29 -11.02
C LYS A 15 -2.01 17.87 -10.94
N ILE A 16 -2.90 16.89 -10.76
CA ILE A 16 -2.55 15.47 -10.73
C ILE A 16 -2.53 14.93 -12.17
N VAL A 17 -1.45 14.24 -12.54
CA VAL A 17 -1.34 13.49 -13.79
C VAL A 17 -1.42 12.00 -13.48
N THR A 18 -2.38 11.30 -14.08
CA THR A 18 -2.52 9.85 -13.93
C THR A 18 -1.75 9.12 -15.04
N ARG A 19 -0.99 8.09 -14.68
CA ARG A 19 -0.30 7.18 -15.61
C ARG A 19 -0.64 5.74 -15.28
N ARG A 20 -0.67 4.88 -16.31
CA ARG A 20 -0.90 3.44 -16.16
C ARG A 20 0.41 2.67 -16.34
N PHE A 21 0.78 1.90 -15.32
CA PHE A 21 1.90 0.96 -15.37
C PHE A 21 1.33 -0.46 -15.48
N VAL A 22 1.89 -1.28 -16.38
CA VAL A 22 1.44 -2.65 -16.63
C VAL A 22 2.57 -3.61 -16.31
N PHE A 23 2.31 -4.52 -15.38
CA PHE A 23 3.22 -5.58 -14.97
C PHE A 23 2.75 -6.89 -15.61
N ASP A 24 3.53 -7.40 -16.55
CA ASP A 24 3.31 -8.72 -17.13
C ASP A 24 3.69 -9.83 -16.14
N LYS A 25 3.37 -11.08 -16.49
CA LYS A 25 3.65 -12.24 -15.63
C LYS A 25 5.13 -12.32 -15.24
N SER A 26 6.05 -12.11 -16.18
CA SER A 26 7.49 -12.20 -15.90
C SER A 26 7.92 -11.15 -14.88
N LYS A 27 7.46 -9.90 -15.03
CA LYS A 27 7.76 -8.82 -14.08
C LYS A 27 7.16 -9.07 -12.70
N LEU A 28 5.95 -9.60 -12.64
CA LEU A 28 5.32 -9.96 -11.37
C LEU A 28 6.10 -11.05 -10.63
N GLU A 29 6.57 -12.09 -11.33
CA GLU A 29 7.43 -13.12 -10.71
C GLU A 29 8.75 -12.54 -10.20
N THR A 30 9.36 -11.59 -10.94
CA THR A 30 10.53 -10.86 -10.46
C THR A 30 10.22 -10.06 -9.20
N LEU A 31 9.10 -9.33 -9.15
CA LEU A 31 8.68 -8.56 -7.98
C LEU A 31 8.37 -9.45 -6.76
N LYS A 32 7.76 -10.61 -6.97
CA LYS A 32 7.51 -11.58 -5.89
C LYS A 32 8.84 -12.09 -5.32
N LYS A 33 9.80 -12.46 -6.18
CA LYS A 33 11.12 -12.91 -5.74
C LYS A 33 11.88 -11.81 -4.99
N SER A 34 11.84 -10.58 -5.49
CA SER A 34 12.43 -9.42 -4.82
C SER A 34 11.64 -8.95 -3.60
N ALA A 35 10.53 -9.61 -3.25
CA ALA A 35 9.85 -9.41 -1.98
C ALA A 35 10.24 -10.50 -0.95
N CYS A 36 10.85 -11.62 -1.38
CA CYS A 36 11.07 -12.84 -0.58
C CYS A 36 12.43 -12.98 0.18
N SER A 37 13.33 -11.99 0.31
CA SER A 37 14.71 -12.26 0.75
C SER A 37 15.33 -11.27 1.76
N ALA A 38 15.74 -11.77 2.94
CA ALA A 38 17.13 -11.80 3.50
C ALA A 38 17.19 -11.73 5.05
N THR A 39 16.21 -11.15 5.72
CA THR A 39 16.19 -11.05 7.19
C THR A 39 14.83 -11.42 7.73
N GLU A 40 14.73 -12.63 8.30
CA GLU A 40 13.62 -13.09 9.17
C GLU A 40 12.18 -12.90 8.64
N SER A 41 11.99 -12.90 7.31
CA SER A 41 10.66 -12.70 6.72
C SER A 41 9.76 -13.92 6.92
N THR A 42 8.68 -13.77 7.68
CA THR A 42 7.61 -14.78 7.84
C THR A 42 6.78 -15.02 6.56
N VAL A 43 6.87 -14.15 5.56
CA VAL A 43 6.14 -14.26 4.28
C VAL A 43 7.00 -14.97 3.23
N LYS A 44 6.76 -16.28 3.06
CA LYS A 44 7.50 -17.11 2.10
C LYS A 44 7.04 -16.97 0.65
N ASP A 45 5.81 -16.53 0.42
CA ASP A 45 5.23 -16.36 -0.92
C ASP A 45 4.22 -15.20 -0.95
N PRO A 46 4.67 -13.97 -1.23
CA PRO A 46 3.81 -12.80 -1.24
C PRO A 46 2.83 -12.86 -2.41
N THR A 47 1.60 -12.40 -2.20
CA THR A 47 0.61 -12.28 -3.27
C THR A 47 1.04 -11.24 -4.30
N ARG A 48 0.43 -11.26 -5.50
CA ARG A 48 0.67 -10.21 -6.52
C ARG A 48 0.31 -8.82 -6.00
N VAL A 49 -0.71 -8.71 -5.14
CA VAL A 49 -1.13 -7.43 -4.56
C VAL A 49 -0.07 -6.93 -3.61
N GLU A 50 0.42 -7.78 -2.71
CA GLU A 50 1.52 -7.43 -1.78
C GLU A 50 2.76 -7.00 -2.56
N ALA A 51 3.24 -7.82 -3.49
CA ALA A 51 4.46 -7.53 -4.26
C ALA A 51 4.39 -6.18 -5.02
N VAL A 52 3.27 -5.89 -5.68
CA VAL A 52 3.10 -4.62 -6.43
C VAL A 52 2.90 -3.43 -5.47
N SER A 53 2.20 -3.63 -4.36
CA SER A 53 1.93 -2.54 -3.40
C SER A 53 3.21 -2.12 -2.69
N THR A 54 4.00 -3.09 -2.24
CA THR A 54 5.35 -2.88 -1.72
C THR A 54 6.22 -2.16 -2.75
N PHE A 55 6.14 -2.55 -4.04
CA PHE A 55 6.88 -1.87 -5.12
C PHE A 55 6.60 -0.38 -5.21
N ILE A 56 5.32 -0.06 -5.31
CA ILE A 56 4.87 1.32 -5.47
C ILE A 56 5.22 2.11 -4.21
N TRP A 57 5.02 1.52 -3.04
CA TRP A 57 5.25 2.21 -1.78
C TRP A 57 6.72 2.51 -1.53
N SER A 58 7.63 1.57 -1.82
CA SER A 58 9.08 1.77 -1.67
C SER A 58 9.57 2.94 -2.55
N HIS A 59 9.23 2.89 -3.85
CA HIS A 59 9.64 3.91 -4.81
C HIS A 59 8.97 5.26 -4.54
N PHE A 60 7.74 5.26 -4.03
CA PHE A 60 7.08 6.49 -3.59
C PHE A 60 7.86 7.16 -2.46
N MET A 61 8.25 6.39 -1.43
CA MET A 61 9.06 6.91 -0.33
C MET A 61 10.42 7.43 -0.82
N GLU A 62 11.11 6.69 -1.68
CA GLU A 62 12.38 7.11 -2.28
C GLU A 62 12.25 8.44 -3.04
N VAL A 63 11.25 8.57 -3.92
CA VAL A 63 11.02 9.78 -4.71
C VAL A 63 10.67 10.98 -3.83
N VAL A 64 9.85 10.77 -2.78
CA VAL A 64 9.49 11.83 -1.84
C VAL A 64 10.70 12.27 -1.02
N ASN A 65 11.49 11.33 -0.53
CA ASN A 65 12.72 11.60 0.22
C ASN A 65 13.78 12.30 -0.64
N ALA A 66 13.93 11.93 -1.92
CA ALA A 66 14.88 12.57 -2.83
C ALA A 66 14.51 14.01 -3.19
N LYS A 67 13.21 14.33 -3.30
CA LYS A 67 12.73 15.68 -3.65
C LYS A 67 12.72 16.64 -2.47
N ALA A 68 12.45 16.15 -1.27
CA ALA A 68 12.44 16.97 -0.07
C ALA A 68 13.85 17.03 0.51
N LYS A 69 14.58 18.14 0.33
CA LYS A 69 15.74 18.48 1.18
C LYS A 69 15.33 18.76 2.66
N MET A 70 14.28 18.11 3.19
CA MET A 70 13.60 18.53 4.42
C MET A 70 12.93 17.40 5.21
N ASP A 71 13.25 17.44 6.50
CA ASP A 71 12.65 16.85 7.71
C ASP A 71 12.50 15.33 7.80
N SER A 72 13.34 14.74 8.65
CA SER A 72 13.35 13.36 9.15
C SER A 72 12.10 12.94 9.94
N LYS A 73 10.96 13.61 9.77
CA LYS A 73 9.73 13.41 10.56
C LYS A 73 8.50 12.98 9.75
N LYS A 74 8.62 12.77 8.44
CA LYS A 74 7.50 12.37 7.57
C LYS A 74 7.07 10.92 7.73
N LEU A 75 5.87 10.70 8.25
CA LEU A 75 5.24 9.38 8.29
C LEU A 75 4.64 9.03 6.92
N PHE A 76 4.97 7.86 6.40
CA PHE A 76 4.38 7.30 5.20
C PHE A 76 3.34 6.26 5.57
N ALA A 77 2.19 6.29 4.90
CA ALA A 77 1.13 5.31 5.09
C ALA A 77 0.70 4.70 3.75
N ALA A 78 0.51 3.38 3.72
CA ALA A 78 -0.19 2.69 2.63
C ALA A 78 -1.52 2.14 3.16
N VAL A 79 -2.58 2.30 2.39
CA VAL A 79 -3.95 1.93 2.80
C VAL A 79 -4.55 1.00 1.76
N HIS A 80 -4.90 -0.22 2.16
CA HIS A 80 -5.49 -1.23 1.28
C HIS A 80 -6.91 -1.55 1.69
N VAL A 81 -7.87 -1.44 0.76
CA VAL A 81 -9.24 -1.89 1.01
C VAL A 81 -9.31 -3.42 0.87
N VAL A 82 -9.82 -4.09 1.91
CA VAL A 82 -9.96 -5.55 1.96
C VAL A 82 -11.43 -5.96 2.00
N ASN A 83 -11.79 -6.98 1.21
CA ASN A 83 -13.13 -7.57 1.22
C ASN A 83 -13.32 -8.39 2.51
N LEU A 84 -14.35 -8.07 3.30
CA LEU A 84 -14.64 -8.77 4.55
C LEU A 84 -15.59 -9.95 4.38
N ARG A 85 -16.34 -10.05 3.26
CA ARG A 85 -17.29 -11.15 3.00
C ARG A 85 -16.72 -12.55 3.25
N PRO A 86 -15.54 -12.92 2.71
CA PRO A 86 -14.96 -14.25 2.95
C PRO A 86 -14.42 -14.43 4.37
N LYS A 87 -14.30 -13.36 5.16
CA LYS A 87 -13.78 -13.36 6.53
C LYS A 87 -14.87 -13.42 7.61
N MET A 88 -16.15 -13.43 7.22
CA MET A 88 -17.28 -13.56 8.14
C MET A 88 -17.46 -15.01 8.61
N ASN A 89 -18.18 -15.21 9.72
CA ASN A 89 -18.58 -16.54 10.18
C ASN A 89 -20.12 -16.59 10.35
N PRO A 90 -20.87 -17.25 9.44
CA PRO A 90 -20.38 -17.94 8.24
C PRO A 90 -19.88 -16.96 7.15
N PRO A 91 -19.03 -17.41 6.21
CA PRO A 91 -18.62 -16.59 5.07
C PRO A 91 -19.83 -16.13 4.24
N LEU A 92 -19.81 -14.88 3.80
CA LEU A 92 -20.87 -14.33 2.95
C LEU A 92 -20.55 -14.56 1.47
N SER A 93 -21.61 -14.70 0.66
CA SER A 93 -21.49 -14.73 -0.81
C SER A 93 -20.84 -13.45 -1.34
N ASP A 94 -20.01 -13.59 -2.38
CA ASP A 94 -19.46 -12.45 -3.13
C ASP A 94 -20.56 -11.56 -3.75
N HIS A 95 -21.77 -12.09 -3.93
CA HIS A 95 -22.94 -11.38 -4.46
C HIS A 95 -23.83 -10.75 -3.37
N ALA A 96 -23.44 -10.83 -2.09
CA ALA A 96 -24.20 -10.21 -1.01
C ALA A 96 -24.28 -8.68 -1.19
N PHE A 97 -25.50 -8.13 -1.06
CA PHE A 97 -25.77 -6.70 -1.24
C PHE A 97 -25.14 -5.85 -0.12
N GLY A 98 -24.72 -4.62 -0.46
CA GLY A 98 -24.17 -3.64 0.47
C GLY A 98 -22.64 -3.55 0.50
N ASN A 99 -22.11 -2.58 1.25
CA ASN A 99 -20.66 -2.40 1.41
C ASN A 99 -20.17 -3.17 2.63
N LEU A 100 -19.27 -4.13 2.42
CA LEU A 100 -18.65 -4.87 3.51
C LEU A 100 -17.15 -5.03 3.26
N TRP A 101 -16.42 -3.99 3.63
CA TRP A 101 -14.98 -3.88 3.48
C TRP A 101 -14.39 -3.12 4.68
N ARG A 102 -13.09 -3.29 4.91
CA ARG A 102 -12.31 -2.48 5.86
C ARG A 102 -10.98 -2.13 5.23
N PHE A 103 -10.29 -1.11 5.72
CA PHE A 103 -8.92 -0.84 5.30
C PHE A 103 -7.91 -1.58 6.19
N SER A 104 -6.84 -2.07 5.57
CA SER A 104 -5.55 -2.37 6.18
C SER A 104 -4.67 -1.12 6.11
N LEU A 105 -3.81 -0.90 7.10
CA LEU A 105 -2.96 0.28 7.20
C LEU A 105 -1.52 -0.14 7.49
N ALA A 106 -0.64 0.17 6.54
CA ALA A 106 0.82 0.13 6.67
C ALA A 106 1.33 1.50 7.12
N VAL A 107 2.31 1.57 8.02
CA VAL A 107 2.90 2.85 8.44
C VAL A 107 4.42 2.73 8.59
N SER A 108 5.18 3.54 7.85
CA SER A 108 6.63 3.63 7.94
C SER A 108 7.12 5.04 8.27
N LYS A 109 8.11 5.14 9.16
CA LYS A 109 8.84 6.38 9.46
C LYS A 109 10.04 6.55 8.52
N PRO A 110 10.53 7.78 8.30
CA PRO A 110 11.72 8.02 7.51
C PRO A 110 12.96 7.88 8.41
N GLU A 111 13.39 6.66 8.68
CA GLU A 111 14.72 6.38 9.24
C GLU A 111 15.42 5.33 8.37
N GLU A 112 16.76 5.40 8.38
CA GLU A 112 17.72 4.93 7.36
C GLU A 112 17.48 3.51 6.83
N ASN A 113 17.52 3.37 5.49
CA ASN A 113 17.66 2.10 4.77
C ASN A 113 16.66 1.00 5.17
N LYS A 114 15.36 1.24 4.98
CA LYS A 114 14.42 0.13 4.88
C LYS A 114 14.44 -0.42 3.47
N ASP A 115 14.88 -1.66 3.35
CA ASP A 115 14.88 -2.37 2.08
C ASP A 115 13.44 -2.70 1.68
N TYR A 116 13.23 -2.92 0.39
CA TYR A 116 11.96 -3.29 -0.22
C TYR A 116 11.20 -4.38 0.55
N HIS A 117 11.96 -5.32 1.12
CA HIS A 117 11.48 -6.46 1.87
C HIS A 117 10.77 -6.11 3.18
N ASP A 118 11.16 -5.02 3.85
CA ASP A 118 10.61 -4.62 5.17
C ASP A 118 9.18 -4.06 5.09
N LEU A 119 8.72 -3.78 3.87
CA LEU A 119 7.45 -3.13 3.59
C LEU A 119 6.34 -4.12 3.25
N VAL A 120 6.70 -5.35 2.89
CA VAL A 120 5.74 -6.43 2.58
C VAL A 120 4.91 -6.80 3.81
N PHE A 121 5.49 -6.70 5.02
CA PHE A 121 4.81 -7.03 6.28
C PHE A 121 3.72 -6.06 6.70
N GLN A 122 3.62 -4.93 6.03
CA GLN A 122 2.73 -3.84 6.42
C GLN A 122 1.54 -3.71 5.47
N ALA A 123 1.59 -4.35 4.30
CA ALA A 123 0.56 -4.32 3.26
C ALA A 123 -0.61 -5.27 3.56
#